data_AF-A0A839RIG2-F1
#
_entry.id   AF-A0A839RIG2-F1
#
_cell.length_a   1.000
_cell.length_b   1.000
_cell.length_c   1.000
_cell.angle_alpha   90.00
_cell.angle_beta   90.00
_cell.angle_gamma   90.00
#
_symmetry.space_group_name_H-M   'P 1'
#
loop_
_entity.id
_entity.type
_entity.pdbx_description
1 polymer ?
#
loop_
_entity_poly.entity_id
_entity_poly.type
_entity_poly.pdbx_seq_one_letter_code
_entity_poly.pdbx_strand_id
1 'polypeptide(L)'
;MRRTALLLLCAAFALLVPAPAAVAQSTEDFTFSSFDADYYLSRDDEGRASLRVVERLTAEFPDFDQNKGLVREIPRHYDGHTVSLSVESVTRNGAEEPIYDEYSSGENTVIETGTDDYVNGTQVYEFTYTMRDVILDDGAHQEFYWNTNGVEWRQPFEALTARVHLDESVRDEFTGAIRCIAGEFGAVEECDATSDGQTLTFTANRPLDAGENVTLVAMFEPGTFAPYDQGPIGAAARYSMIGAMLAALGVLGVVTRIRMTIGRSAPRNGPVSLQYAPPQGLSIIEAAGIQGSVANAIPAQILDLAVRGFVRIVEEEKKSAFTSSNKYSVELVHTDGLNPYERQLIDAFFPSGLAGARHNFADKDSDVTQQLQELQSTARKDAIQHGYRNRVKAGWKVFAIAGAAIVVSGIAAIILGNQPADWRYGLLAATFVAALIAIIAAVDIRPLTPRGRAVVDHLDGLKRYVGMNEKDRIAAMQAPGTAPTMPMSAFNSDQVVQLYERTLPYAVLFGQEKKWVNELSEKYEERHIVPFWYYGTQPFSTAHFSESMSGFVSSPGGPSASSGFSSSGGFSGGGGGGGGGGGR
;
A
#
# COMPACT_ATOMS: atom_id res chain seq x y z
N MET A 1 -14.46 73.32 45.50
CA MET A 1 -14.28 72.20 44.54
C MET A 1 -15.40 71.15 44.71
N ARG A 2 -16.68 71.51 44.53
CA ARG A 2 -17.80 70.58 44.78
C ARG A 2 -19.04 70.78 43.88
N ARG A 3 -18.89 71.43 42.71
CA ARG A 3 -20.00 71.66 41.76
C ARG A 3 -19.70 71.29 40.30
N THR A 4 -18.50 70.83 39.99
CA THR A 4 -18.10 70.46 38.61
C THR A 4 -18.16 68.97 38.31
N ALA A 5 -18.39 68.11 39.31
CA ALA A 5 -18.40 66.65 39.11
C ALA A 5 -19.79 66.06 38.77
N LEU A 6 -20.88 66.79 39.00
CA LEU A 6 -22.24 66.25 38.85
C LEU A 6 -22.86 66.48 37.45
N LEU A 7 -22.35 67.45 36.68
CA LEU A 7 -22.84 67.74 35.32
C LEU A 7 -22.22 66.82 34.26
N LEU A 8 -21.09 66.17 34.55
CA LEU A 8 -20.46 65.19 33.65
C LEU A 8 -21.10 63.80 33.75
N LEU A 9 -21.89 63.51 34.78
CA LEU A 9 -22.53 62.20 34.95
C LEU A 9 -23.88 62.08 34.22
N CYS A 10 -24.60 63.19 33.98
CA CYS A 10 -25.86 63.16 33.24
C CYS A 10 -25.67 63.29 31.72
N ALA A 11 -24.56 63.87 31.24
CA ALA A 11 -24.24 63.91 29.81
C ALA A 11 -23.72 62.56 29.27
N ALA A 12 -23.20 61.69 30.16
CA ALA A 12 -22.70 60.37 29.77
C ALA A 12 -23.79 59.27 29.73
N PHE A 13 -24.97 59.52 30.31
CA PHE A 13 -26.07 58.53 30.35
C PHE A 13 -27.16 58.74 29.28
N ALA A 14 -27.07 59.81 28.49
CA ALA A 14 -28.00 60.08 27.38
C ALA A 14 -27.52 59.52 26.02
N LEU A 15 -26.40 58.78 25.98
CA LEU A 15 -25.80 58.23 24.75
C LEU A 15 -25.81 56.69 24.68
N LEU A 16 -26.44 56.00 25.63
CA LEU A 16 -26.74 54.57 25.52
C LEU A 16 -28.21 54.33 25.18
N VAL A 17 -28.64 54.83 24.03
CA VAL A 17 -29.67 54.08 23.27
C VAL A 17 -28.85 53.06 22.49
N PRO A 18 -28.98 51.74 22.73
CA PRO A 18 -28.38 50.78 21.83
C PRO A 18 -29.04 51.01 20.47
N ALA A 19 -28.28 51.53 19.51
CA ALA A 19 -28.69 51.43 18.13
C ALA A 19 -28.92 49.93 17.87
N PRO A 20 -30.06 49.52 17.29
CA PRO A 20 -30.22 48.13 16.89
C PRO A 20 -29.00 47.78 16.04
N ALA A 21 -28.26 46.75 16.46
CA ALA A 21 -27.18 46.23 15.65
C ALA A 21 -27.81 45.87 14.31
N ALA A 22 -27.39 46.55 13.24
CA ALA A 22 -27.73 46.14 11.89
C ALA A 22 -27.13 44.74 11.74
N VAL A 23 -27.96 43.72 11.91
CA VAL A 23 -27.64 42.37 11.46
C VAL A 23 -27.44 42.54 9.96
N ALA A 24 -26.22 42.29 9.46
CA ALA A 24 -26.00 42.27 8.03
C ALA A 24 -27.00 41.26 7.46
N GLN A 25 -27.96 41.72 6.65
CA GLN A 25 -28.94 40.86 6.02
C GLN A 25 -28.18 39.88 5.15
N SER A 26 -28.21 38.60 5.54
CA SER A 26 -27.72 37.52 4.70
C SER A 26 -28.73 37.33 3.59
N THR A 27 -28.29 37.24 2.35
CA THR A 27 -29.19 36.87 1.24
C THR A 27 -29.66 35.41 1.34
N GLU A 28 -29.15 34.67 2.33
CA GLU A 28 -29.51 33.28 2.58
C GLU A 28 -30.71 33.09 3.53
N ASP A 29 -31.21 34.16 4.15
CA ASP A 29 -32.26 34.07 5.18
C ASP A 29 -33.67 33.95 4.57
N PHE A 30 -33.96 32.80 3.96
CA PHE A 30 -35.28 32.43 3.41
C PHE A 30 -35.45 30.90 3.42
N THR A 31 -36.64 30.40 3.04
CA THR A 31 -36.93 28.95 3.01
C THR A 31 -37.57 28.55 1.69
N PHE A 32 -37.62 27.25 1.39
CA PHE A 32 -38.40 26.73 0.27
C PHE A 32 -39.60 25.93 0.76
N SER A 33 -40.79 26.30 0.29
CA SER A 33 -42.01 25.53 0.57
C SER A 33 -42.11 24.27 -0.31
N SER A 34 -41.52 24.27 -1.50
CA SER A 34 -41.40 23.06 -2.32
C SER A 34 -40.22 23.06 -3.29
N PHE A 35 -39.72 21.86 -3.57
CA PHE A 35 -38.86 21.55 -4.71
C PHE A 35 -39.48 20.40 -5.51
N ASP A 36 -39.91 20.69 -6.74
CA ASP A 36 -40.44 19.71 -7.69
C ASP A 36 -39.44 19.55 -8.84
N ALA A 37 -38.94 18.34 -9.11
CA ALA A 37 -38.05 18.12 -10.25
C ALA A 37 -38.53 17.01 -11.18
N ASP A 38 -38.47 17.26 -12.47
CA ASP A 38 -38.79 16.33 -13.55
C ASP A 38 -37.54 16.07 -14.40
N TYR A 39 -37.10 14.81 -14.40
CA TYR A 39 -35.91 14.30 -15.06
C TYR A 39 -36.32 13.42 -16.24
N TYR A 40 -36.16 13.89 -17.47
CA TYR A 40 -36.48 13.13 -18.68
C TYR A 40 -35.22 12.42 -19.17
N LEU A 41 -35.09 11.14 -18.82
CA LEU A 41 -33.93 10.31 -19.15
C LEU A 41 -34.16 9.54 -20.45
N SER A 42 -33.23 9.70 -21.37
CA SER A 42 -33.28 9.13 -22.72
C SER A 42 -31.90 8.69 -23.19
N ARG A 43 -31.87 8.00 -24.34
CA ARG A 43 -30.66 7.60 -25.04
C ARG A 43 -30.60 8.29 -26.40
N ASP A 44 -29.48 8.94 -26.71
CA ASP A 44 -29.29 9.62 -27.99
C ASP A 44 -28.87 8.66 -29.13
N ASP A 45 -28.72 9.19 -30.35
CA ASP A 45 -28.34 8.42 -31.54
C ASP A 45 -26.95 7.75 -31.43
N GLU A 46 -26.11 8.23 -30.51
CA GLU A 46 -24.77 7.67 -30.23
C GLU A 46 -24.85 6.60 -29.13
N GLY A 47 -26.04 6.33 -28.61
CA GLY A 47 -26.29 5.40 -27.51
C GLY A 47 -26.00 5.99 -26.13
N ARG A 48 -25.67 7.29 -26.02
CA ARG A 48 -25.26 7.93 -24.76
C ARG A 48 -26.47 8.45 -23.99
N ALA A 49 -26.33 8.54 -22.67
CA ALA A 49 -27.38 9.07 -21.82
C ALA A 49 -27.61 10.56 -22.08
N SER A 50 -28.86 10.96 -22.26
CA SER A 50 -29.30 12.34 -22.41
C SER A 50 -30.40 12.63 -21.41
N LEU A 51 -30.24 13.71 -20.66
CA LEU A 51 -31.14 14.12 -19.59
C LEU A 51 -31.62 15.55 -19.84
N ARG A 52 -32.93 15.73 -19.93
CA ARG A 52 -33.57 17.04 -19.82
C ARG A 52 -34.13 17.17 -18.41
N VAL A 53 -33.83 18.28 -17.75
CA VAL A 53 -34.27 18.55 -16.38
C VAL A 53 -35.16 19.77 -16.35
N VAL A 54 -36.24 19.69 -15.57
CA VAL A 54 -37.10 20.81 -15.20
C VAL A 54 -37.17 20.83 -13.68
N GLU A 55 -36.56 21.82 -13.03
CA GLU A 55 -36.62 22.03 -11.59
C GLU A 55 -37.50 23.22 -11.27
N ARG A 56 -38.48 23.05 -10.39
CA ARG A 56 -39.36 24.12 -9.91
C ARG A 56 -39.19 24.30 -8.41
N LEU A 57 -38.71 25.48 -8.02
CA LEU A 57 -38.41 25.85 -6.64
C LEU A 57 -39.37 26.96 -6.18
N THR A 58 -40.10 26.72 -5.10
CA THR A 58 -40.98 27.73 -4.48
C THR A 58 -40.27 28.36 -3.29
N ALA A 59 -39.66 29.53 -3.52
CA ALA A 59 -38.93 30.29 -2.51
C ALA A 59 -39.87 31.21 -1.72
N GLU A 60 -39.72 31.25 -0.40
CA GLU A 60 -40.45 32.12 0.51
C GLU A 60 -39.52 33.24 0.99
N PHE A 61 -39.36 34.30 0.17
CA PHE A 61 -38.53 35.44 0.54
C PHE A 61 -39.20 36.31 1.61
N PRO A 62 -38.42 37.00 2.46
CA PRO A 62 -38.98 37.92 3.43
C PRO A 62 -39.71 39.11 2.77
N ASP A 63 -40.63 39.73 3.51
CA ASP A 63 -41.40 40.91 3.08
C ASP A 63 -40.57 42.22 3.07
N PHE A 64 -39.25 42.14 3.23
CA PHE A 64 -38.33 43.29 3.18
C PHE A 64 -37.23 43.07 2.15
N ASP A 65 -36.64 44.17 1.68
CA ASP A 65 -35.62 44.19 0.63
C ASP A 65 -34.34 43.44 1.07
N GLN A 66 -34.27 42.15 0.74
CA GLN A 66 -33.14 41.26 1.00
C GLN A 66 -32.58 40.69 -0.29
N ASN A 67 -33.44 40.10 -1.10
CA ASN A 67 -33.06 39.33 -2.28
C ASN A 67 -33.46 40.05 -3.57
N LYS A 68 -32.62 39.95 -4.59
CA LYS A 68 -32.83 40.43 -5.95
C LYS A 68 -33.08 39.30 -6.94
N GLY A 69 -32.85 38.06 -6.51
CA GLY A 69 -33.17 36.85 -7.26
C GLY A 69 -32.68 35.60 -6.55
N LEU A 70 -32.71 34.48 -7.26
CA LEU A 70 -32.26 33.18 -6.81
C LEU A 70 -30.91 32.81 -7.46
N VAL A 71 -30.03 32.17 -6.70
CA VAL A 71 -28.80 31.54 -7.18
C VAL A 71 -29.01 30.04 -7.25
N ARG A 72 -28.65 29.41 -8.38
CA ARG A 72 -28.70 27.96 -8.57
C ARG A 72 -27.33 27.44 -9.03
N GLU A 73 -26.82 26.44 -8.33
CA GLU A 73 -25.54 25.79 -8.64
C GLU A 73 -25.74 24.36 -9.15
N ILE A 74 -25.38 24.11 -10.42
CA ILE A 74 -25.60 22.82 -11.08
C ILE A 74 -24.24 22.17 -11.40
N PRO A 75 -23.98 20.91 -10.97
CA PRO A 75 -22.74 20.22 -11.26
C PRO A 75 -22.45 20.09 -12.76
N ARG A 76 -21.18 20.28 -13.14
CA ARG A 76 -20.70 20.19 -14.54
C ARG A 76 -19.84 18.96 -14.81
N HIS A 77 -19.49 18.24 -13.76
CA HIS A 77 -18.77 16.99 -13.85
C HIS A 77 -19.48 15.91 -13.05
N TYR A 78 -19.47 14.70 -13.58
CA TYR A 78 -19.94 13.50 -12.93
C TYR A 78 -19.10 12.32 -13.42
N ASP A 79 -18.89 11.33 -12.55
CA ASP A 79 -18.03 10.17 -12.80
C ASP A 79 -16.69 10.54 -13.49
N GLY A 80 -16.10 11.66 -13.06
CA GLY A 80 -14.80 12.13 -13.54
C GLY A 80 -14.73 12.63 -14.99
N HIS A 81 -15.88 12.89 -15.63
CA HIS A 81 -15.97 13.58 -16.92
C HIS A 81 -17.03 14.69 -16.89
N THR A 82 -17.09 15.52 -17.94
CA THR A 82 -18.11 16.58 -18.01
C THR A 82 -19.46 15.99 -18.41
N VAL A 83 -20.55 16.60 -17.92
CA VAL A 83 -21.93 16.23 -18.25
C VAL A 83 -22.56 17.17 -19.29
N SER A 84 -21.74 17.97 -19.99
CA SER A 84 -22.18 18.84 -21.10
C SER A 84 -23.42 19.67 -20.78
N LEU A 85 -23.46 20.26 -19.58
CA LEU A 85 -24.59 21.05 -19.11
C LEU A 85 -24.90 22.23 -20.05
N SER A 86 -26.17 22.38 -20.43
CA SER A 86 -26.68 23.50 -21.21
C SER A 86 -27.99 24.00 -20.63
N VAL A 87 -27.99 25.23 -20.13
CA VAL A 87 -29.19 25.92 -19.62
C VAL A 87 -30.06 26.34 -20.80
N GLU A 88 -31.36 25.97 -20.78
CA GLU A 88 -32.30 26.32 -21.85
C GLU A 88 -33.13 27.57 -21.51
N SER A 89 -33.70 27.62 -20.30
CA SER A 89 -34.52 28.75 -19.86
C SER A 89 -34.66 28.80 -18.34
N VAL A 90 -34.91 30.01 -17.83
CA VAL A 90 -35.29 30.27 -16.45
C VAL A 90 -36.55 31.11 -16.44
N THR A 91 -37.55 30.72 -15.66
CA THR A 91 -38.77 31.52 -15.47
C THR A 91 -39.04 31.77 -14.00
N ARG A 92 -39.72 32.88 -13.71
CA ARG A 92 -40.24 33.21 -12.39
C ARG A 92 -41.71 33.55 -12.49
N ASN A 93 -42.54 32.83 -11.73
CA ASN A 93 -44.00 32.93 -11.73
C ASN A 93 -44.61 32.79 -13.15
N GLY A 94 -44.00 31.96 -14.00
CA GLY A 94 -44.43 31.71 -15.38
C GLY A 94 -44.03 32.78 -16.39
N ALA A 95 -43.28 33.82 -16.00
CA ALA A 95 -42.68 34.79 -16.90
C ALA A 95 -41.17 34.55 -17.03
N GLU A 96 -40.58 34.92 -18.17
CA GLU A 96 -39.14 34.83 -18.40
C GLU A 96 -38.37 35.61 -17.31
N GLU A 97 -37.41 34.96 -16.67
CA GLU A 97 -36.58 35.56 -15.62
C GLU A 97 -35.20 35.89 -16.18
N PRO A 98 -34.73 37.14 -16.06
CA PRO A 98 -33.39 37.51 -16.52
C PRO A 98 -32.30 36.73 -15.78
N ILE A 99 -31.33 36.21 -16.53
CA ILE A 99 -30.07 35.73 -15.97
C ILE A 99 -29.14 36.94 -15.87
N TYR A 100 -28.70 37.25 -14.66
CA TYR A 100 -27.78 38.35 -14.39
C TYR A 100 -26.34 37.98 -14.65
N ASP A 101 -25.95 36.80 -14.18
CA ASP A 101 -24.64 36.23 -14.47
C ASP A 101 -24.73 34.70 -14.54
N GLU A 102 -23.87 34.12 -15.38
CA GLU A 102 -23.68 32.68 -15.53
C GLU A 102 -22.18 32.41 -15.63
N TYR A 103 -21.63 31.75 -14.62
CA TYR A 103 -20.20 31.48 -14.55
C TYR A 103 -19.89 30.13 -13.92
N SER A 104 -18.62 29.76 -14.01
CA SER A 104 -18.10 28.52 -13.43
C SER A 104 -17.47 28.79 -12.07
N SER A 105 -17.90 28.06 -11.04
CA SER A 105 -17.29 28.11 -9.71
C SER A 105 -17.07 26.69 -9.21
N GLY A 106 -15.82 26.32 -8.96
CA GLY A 106 -15.47 24.93 -8.62
C GLY A 106 -15.96 23.94 -9.68
N GLU A 107 -16.72 22.95 -9.23
CA GLU A 107 -17.31 21.90 -10.06
C GLU A 107 -18.69 22.26 -10.63
N ASN A 108 -19.24 23.44 -10.29
CA ASN A 108 -20.60 23.87 -10.63
C ASN A 108 -20.63 24.96 -11.73
N THR A 109 -21.74 25.01 -12.50
CA THR A 109 -22.23 26.22 -13.17
C THR A 109 -23.11 26.95 -12.17
N VAL A 110 -22.79 28.21 -11.89
CA VAL A 110 -23.57 29.10 -11.04
C VAL A 110 -24.44 29.99 -11.92
N ILE A 111 -25.75 29.98 -11.69
CA ILE A 111 -26.74 30.79 -12.39
C ILE A 111 -27.34 31.77 -11.39
N GLU A 112 -27.05 33.06 -11.57
CA GLU A 112 -27.62 34.13 -10.76
C GLU A 112 -28.79 34.78 -11.51
N THR A 113 -29.99 34.69 -10.96
CA THR A 113 -31.21 35.21 -11.59
C THR A 113 -31.59 36.59 -11.07
N GLY A 114 -32.43 37.33 -11.79
CA GLY A 114 -33.03 38.59 -11.36
C GLY A 114 -32.32 39.84 -11.88
N THR A 115 -32.82 41.01 -11.46
CA THR A 115 -32.28 42.33 -11.86
C THR A 115 -31.78 43.08 -10.64
N ASP A 116 -31.62 44.41 -10.71
CA ASP A 116 -31.32 45.20 -9.52
C ASP A 116 -32.53 45.47 -8.62
N ASP A 117 -33.73 45.08 -9.05
CA ASP A 117 -34.96 45.19 -8.27
C ASP A 117 -35.08 44.08 -7.22
N TYR A 118 -35.59 44.41 -6.04
CA TYR A 118 -35.84 43.44 -4.98
C TYR A 118 -37.05 42.56 -5.26
N VAL A 119 -37.00 41.35 -4.71
CA VAL A 119 -38.02 40.32 -4.80
C VAL A 119 -38.41 39.89 -3.38
N ASN A 120 -39.72 39.80 -3.12
CA ASN A 120 -40.28 39.56 -1.79
C ASN A 120 -41.40 38.52 -1.85
N GLY A 121 -41.68 37.89 -0.72
CA GLY A 121 -42.75 36.90 -0.58
C GLY A 121 -42.51 35.64 -1.42
N THR A 122 -43.60 34.90 -1.64
CA THR A 122 -43.57 33.64 -2.40
C THR A 122 -43.24 33.86 -3.87
N GLN A 123 -42.22 33.18 -4.37
CA GLN A 123 -41.79 33.21 -5.77
C GLN A 123 -41.51 31.79 -6.27
N VAL A 124 -42.00 31.48 -7.47
CA VAL A 124 -41.79 30.17 -8.10
C VAL A 124 -40.78 30.32 -9.21
N TYR A 125 -39.60 29.75 -9.05
CA TYR A 125 -38.57 29.68 -10.10
C TYR A 125 -38.64 28.34 -10.80
N GLU A 126 -38.48 28.33 -12.12
CA GLU A 126 -38.36 27.12 -12.92
C GLU A 126 -37.10 27.17 -13.77
N PHE A 127 -36.20 26.20 -13.59
CA PHE A 127 -34.98 26.03 -14.38
C PHE A 127 -35.16 24.86 -15.33
N THR A 128 -34.94 25.09 -16.61
CA THR A 128 -34.91 24.04 -17.62
C THR A 128 -33.53 23.95 -18.24
N TYR A 129 -32.93 22.77 -18.23
CA TYR A 129 -31.58 22.54 -18.76
C TYR A 129 -31.41 21.10 -19.26
N THR A 130 -30.34 20.87 -20.01
CA THR A 130 -29.99 19.55 -20.54
C THR A 130 -28.57 19.14 -20.16
N MET A 131 -28.36 17.83 -20.05
CA MET A 131 -27.11 17.20 -19.67
C MET A 131 -26.93 15.91 -20.48
N ARG A 132 -25.68 15.47 -20.64
CA ARG A 132 -25.32 14.20 -21.25
C ARG A 132 -24.39 13.41 -20.34
N ASP A 133 -24.31 12.10 -20.61
CA ASP A 133 -23.40 11.19 -19.90
C ASP A 133 -23.71 11.15 -18.39
N VAL A 134 -25.00 11.15 -18.01
CA VAL A 134 -25.45 11.24 -16.60
C VAL A 134 -25.57 9.87 -15.87
N ILE A 135 -24.96 8.83 -16.42
CA ILE A 135 -25.07 7.45 -15.92
C ILE A 135 -23.73 7.01 -15.35
N LEU A 136 -23.77 6.44 -14.14
CA LEU A 136 -22.62 5.76 -13.57
C LEU A 136 -22.51 4.36 -14.19
N ASP A 137 -21.31 4.02 -14.68
CA ASP A 137 -21.02 2.71 -15.26
C ASP A 137 -19.80 2.08 -14.58
N ASP A 138 -20.03 1.11 -13.70
CA ASP A 138 -18.96 0.37 -13.02
C ASP A 138 -18.48 -0.86 -13.83
N GLY A 139 -19.03 -1.05 -15.04
CA GLY A 139 -18.78 -2.18 -15.94
C GLY A 139 -19.61 -3.42 -15.66
N ALA A 140 -20.20 -3.56 -14.47
CA ALA A 140 -21.10 -4.64 -14.11
C ALA A 140 -22.57 -4.19 -14.08
N HIS A 141 -22.82 -2.92 -13.78
CA HIS A 141 -24.12 -2.29 -13.65
C HIS A 141 -24.08 -0.87 -14.23
N GLN A 142 -25.22 -0.41 -14.74
CA GLN A 142 -25.42 0.99 -15.12
C GLN A 142 -26.52 1.59 -14.27
N GLU A 143 -26.24 2.71 -13.61
CA GLU A 143 -27.19 3.34 -12.70
C GLU A 143 -27.32 4.84 -12.91
N PHE A 144 -28.56 5.31 -12.90
CA PHE A 144 -28.88 6.73 -12.75
C PHE A 144 -28.89 7.05 -11.26
N TYR A 145 -27.73 7.47 -10.76
CA TYR A 145 -27.51 7.84 -9.37
C TYR A 145 -27.34 9.36 -9.27
N TRP A 146 -28.36 10.03 -8.75
CA TRP A 146 -28.54 11.47 -8.93
C TRP A 146 -28.96 12.17 -7.64
N ASN A 147 -28.28 13.25 -7.26
CA ASN A 147 -28.79 14.13 -6.21
C ASN A 147 -29.79 15.11 -6.82
N THR A 148 -30.79 15.51 -6.04
CA THR A 148 -31.86 16.39 -6.52
C THR A 148 -31.53 17.85 -6.22
N ASN A 149 -31.91 18.35 -5.05
CA ASN A 149 -31.57 19.69 -4.59
C ASN A 149 -30.06 19.83 -4.37
N GLY A 150 -29.40 18.82 -3.81
CA GLY A 150 -27.97 18.84 -3.49
C GLY A 150 -27.67 19.28 -2.06
N VAL A 151 -26.42 19.04 -1.62
CA VAL A 151 -25.99 19.21 -0.23
C VAL A 151 -25.43 20.59 0.10
N GLU A 152 -25.37 21.50 -0.88
CA GLU A 152 -24.74 22.82 -0.71
C GLU A 152 -25.76 23.94 -0.39
N TRP A 153 -27.06 23.62 -0.33
CA TRP A 153 -28.10 24.56 0.08
C TRP A 153 -28.02 24.91 1.57
N ARG A 154 -28.16 26.21 1.89
CA ARG A 154 -28.27 26.69 3.27
C ARG A 154 -29.72 26.83 3.75
N GLN A 155 -30.66 26.79 2.83
CA GLN A 155 -32.09 26.88 3.08
C GLN A 155 -32.70 25.49 3.27
N PRO A 156 -33.65 25.33 4.20
CA PRO A 156 -34.43 24.10 4.31
C PRO A 156 -35.52 24.02 3.22
N PHE A 157 -35.96 22.79 2.95
CA PHE A 157 -37.06 22.49 2.03
C PHE A 157 -38.20 21.79 2.79
N GLU A 158 -39.41 22.36 2.78
CA GLU A 158 -40.56 21.75 3.46
C GLU A 158 -41.03 20.46 2.77
N ALA A 159 -40.99 20.43 1.44
CA ALA A 159 -41.36 19.27 0.65
C ALA A 159 -40.46 19.14 -0.60
N LEU A 160 -40.06 17.92 -0.92
CA LEU A 160 -39.30 17.60 -2.13
C LEU A 160 -39.91 16.39 -2.84
N THR A 161 -40.23 16.55 -4.12
CA THR A 161 -40.66 15.45 -5.00
C THR A 161 -39.84 15.48 -6.30
N ALA A 162 -39.26 14.33 -6.65
CA ALA A 162 -38.53 14.13 -7.89
C ALA A 162 -39.18 13.02 -8.73
N ARG A 163 -39.27 13.25 -10.04
CA ARG A 163 -39.88 12.34 -11.00
C ARG A 163 -38.90 12.06 -12.12
N VAL A 164 -38.56 10.80 -12.36
CA VAL A 164 -37.75 10.38 -13.48
C VAL A 164 -38.65 9.76 -14.54
N HIS A 165 -38.79 10.44 -15.67
CA HIS A 165 -39.54 10.02 -16.84
C HIS A 165 -38.60 9.22 -17.75
N LEU A 166 -38.90 7.95 -17.94
CA LEU A 166 -38.12 7.06 -18.79
C LEU A 166 -38.65 7.14 -20.23
N ASP A 167 -37.78 7.57 -21.14
CA ASP A 167 -38.10 7.57 -22.56
C ASP A 167 -38.25 6.13 -23.11
N GLU A 168 -38.97 6.01 -24.22
CA GLU A 168 -39.14 4.75 -24.95
C GLU A 168 -37.79 4.08 -25.28
N SER A 169 -36.74 4.89 -25.51
CA SER A 169 -35.39 4.41 -25.79
C SER A 169 -34.67 3.70 -24.64
N VAL A 170 -35.15 3.76 -23.39
CA VAL A 170 -34.46 3.15 -22.23
C VAL A 170 -35.38 2.31 -21.33
N ARG A 171 -36.69 2.35 -21.59
CA ARG A 171 -37.72 1.71 -20.76
C ARG A 171 -37.60 0.19 -20.71
N ASP A 172 -37.26 -0.45 -21.82
CA ASP A 172 -37.18 -1.92 -21.91
C ASP A 172 -35.97 -2.49 -21.15
N GLU A 173 -34.91 -1.69 -20.99
CA GLU A 173 -33.68 -2.06 -20.30
C GLU A 173 -33.64 -1.62 -18.83
N PHE A 174 -34.71 -0.97 -18.33
CA PHE A 174 -34.85 -0.65 -16.92
C PHE A 174 -35.15 -1.91 -16.10
N THR A 175 -34.36 -2.15 -15.05
CA THR A 175 -34.43 -3.40 -14.26
C THR A 175 -35.62 -3.44 -13.29
N GLY A 176 -36.29 -2.31 -13.06
CA GLY A 176 -37.29 -2.15 -12.01
C GLY A 176 -36.71 -1.81 -10.63
N ALA A 177 -35.38 -1.88 -10.45
CA ALA A 177 -34.75 -1.56 -9.17
C ALA A 177 -34.56 -0.04 -9.00
N ILE A 178 -35.16 0.50 -7.95
CA ILE A 178 -35.03 1.90 -7.54
C ILE A 178 -34.69 2.01 -6.06
N ARG A 179 -34.02 3.10 -5.68
CA ARG A 179 -33.78 3.45 -4.27
C ARG A 179 -33.85 4.97 -4.08
N CYS A 180 -34.37 5.39 -2.94
CA CYS A 180 -34.43 6.78 -2.50
C CYS A 180 -33.66 6.90 -1.20
N ILE A 181 -32.73 7.85 -1.11
CA ILE A 181 -31.96 8.11 0.10
C ILE A 181 -32.10 9.59 0.44
N ALA A 182 -32.45 9.94 1.67
CA ALA A 182 -32.56 11.32 2.14
C ALA A 182 -31.56 11.62 3.27
N GLY A 183 -31.08 12.86 3.35
CA GLY A 183 -30.26 13.37 4.44
C GLY A 183 -28.96 14.01 3.97
N GLU A 184 -28.10 14.37 4.93
CA GLU A 184 -26.77 14.95 4.68
C GLU A 184 -25.85 14.01 3.88
N PHE A 185 -24.72 14.55 3.40
CA PHE A 185 -23.69 13.75 2.72
C PHE A 185 -23.25 12.54 3.58
N GLY A 186 -23.30 11.34 3.02
CA GLY A 186 -22.96 10.10 3.73
C GLY A 186 -24.15 9.38 4.39
N ALA A 187 -25.33 10.00 4.43
CA ALA A 187 -26.53 9.38 5.02
C ALA A 187 -26.97 8.12 4.25
N VAL A 188 -27.71 7.24 4.92
CA VAL A 188 -28.25 5.99 4.33
C VAL A 188 -29.74 5.81 4.65
N GLU A 189 -30.41 6.86 5.15
CA GLU A 189 -31.82 6.87 5.49
C GLU A 189 -32.67 6.81 4.20
N GLU A 190 -33.67 5.93 4.15
CA GLU A 190 -34.50 5.77 2.96
C GLU A 190 -35.69 6.74 2.94
N CYS A 191 -36.02 7.22 1.74
CA CYS A 191 -37.23 8.00 1.45
C CYS A 191 -38.21 7.21 0.57
N ASP A 192 -39.38 7.78 0.29
CA ASP A 192 -40.42 7.07 -0.43
C ASP A 192 -40.08 6.99 -1.94
N ALA A 193 -40.17 5.78 -2.50
CA ALA A 193 -39.92 5.52 -3.93
C ALA A 193 -41.04 4.66 -4.51
N THR A 194 -41.57 5.06 -5.66
CA THR A 194 -42.60 4.32 -6.40
C THR A 194 -42.31 4.34 -7.90
N SER A 195 -42.81 3.33 -8.62
CA SER A 195 -42.66 3.24 -10.08
C SER A 195 -43.92 2.65 -10.69
N ASP A 196 -44.37 3.23 -11.80
CA ASP A 196 -45.38 2.66 -12.70
C ASP A 196 -44.76 2.04 -13.97
N GLY A 197 -43.41 1.96 -14.02
CA GLY A 197 -42.64 1.47 -15.17
C GLY A 197 -42.30 2.55 -16.22
N GLN A 198 -42.99 3.70 -16.22
CA GLN A 198 -42.68 4.82 -17.11
C GLN A 198 -42.14 6.02 -16.33
N THR A 199 -42.70 6.28 -15.16
CA THR A 199 -42.34 7.37 -14.27
C THR A 199 -41.93 6.81 -12.92
N LEU A 200 -40.72 7.14 -12.48
CA LEU A 200 -40.20 6.81 -11.15
C LEU A 200 -40.41 8.03 -10.26
N THR A 201 -41.18 7.89 -9.18
CA THR A 201 -41.48 9.01 -8.26
C THR A 201 -40.80 8.79 -6.92
N PHE A 202 -40.04 9.80 -6.49
CA PHE A 202 -39.25 9.83 -5.27
C PHE A 202 -39.70 11.02 -4.42
N THR A 203 -40.06 10.77 -3.15
CA THR A 203 -40.63 11.80 -2.28
C THR A 203 -39.91 11.79 -0.94
N ALA A 204 -39.47 12.97 -0.48
CA ALA A 204 -38.97 13.12 0.88
C ALA A 204 -40.09 12.80 1.90
N ASN A 205 -39.77 11.97 2.89
CA ASN A 205 -40.72 11.54 3.92
C ASN A 205 -40.84 12.54 5.09
N ARG A 206 -40.02 13.60 5.10
CA ARG A 206 -39.99 14.70 6.06
C ARG A 206 -39.41 15.96 5.39
N PRO A 207 -39.57 17.15 6.00
CA PRO A 207 -38.80 18.32 5.63
C PRO A 207 -37.29 18.06 5.67
N LEU A 208 -36.57 18.70 4.75
CA LEU A 208 -35.12 18.63 4.64
C LEU A 208 -34.50 19.87 5.29
N ASP A 209 -33.59 19.66 6.22
CA ASP A 209 -32.81 20.72 6.84
C ASP A 209 -31.72 21.25 5.88
N ALA A 210 -31.07 22.36 6.26
CA ALA A 210 -29.94 22.90 5.51
C ALA A 210 -28.84 21.84 5.33
N GLY A 211 -28.35 21.67 4.10
CA GLY A 211 -27.35 20.67 3.74
C GLY A 211 -27.88 19.23 3.52
N GLU A 212 -29.18 18.99 3.70
CA GLU A 212 -29.79 17.70 3.40
C GLU A 212 -30.27 17.61 1.95
N ASN A 213 -30.18 16.40 1.39
CA ASN A 213 -30.50 16.13 -0.01
C ASN A 213 -31.33 14.87 -0.17
N VAL A 214 -32.10 14.77 -1.26
CA VAL A 214 -32.64 13.51 -1.75
C VAL A 214 -31.80 13.00 -2.91
N THR A 215 -31.26 11.80 -2.75
CA THR A 215 -30.54 11.05 -3.78
C THR A 215 -31.40 9.91 -4.29
N LEU A 216 -31.57 9.86 -5.61
CA LEU A 216 -32.29 8.80 -6.30
C LEU A 216 -31.34 7.85 -7.01
N VAL A 217 -31.70 6.58 -7.06
CA VAL A 217 -30.99 5.52 -7.80
C VAL A 217 -32.01 4.77 -8.64
N ALA A 218 -31.73 4.61 -9.93
CA ALA A 218 -32.44 3.70 -10.82
C ALA A 218 -31.43 2.85 -11.60
N MET A 219 -31.59 1.52 -11.56
CA MET A 219 -30.65 0.59 -12.22
C MET A 219 -31.16 0.13 -13.59
N PHE A 220 -30.22 0.02 -14.53
CA PHE A 220 -30.42 -0.43 -15.90
C PHE A 220 -29.55 -1.66 -16.18
N GLU A 221 -29.98 -2.46 -17.17
CA GLU A 221 -29.20 -3.60 -17.64
C GLU A 221 -27.84 -3.13 -18.21
N PRO A 222 -26.76 -3.90 -18.06
CA PRO A 222 -25.45 -3.51 -18.58
C PRO A 222 -25.47 -3.31 -20.10
N GLY A 223 -24.88 -2.20 -20.56
CA GLY A 223 -24.83 -1.85 -21.98
C GLY A 223 -26.08 -1.13 -22.51
N THR A 224 -26.99 -0.70 -21.63
CA THR A 224 -28.11 0.19 -21.98
C THR A 224 -27.60 1.51 -22.55
N PHE A 225 -26.59 2.10 -21.90
CA PHE A 225 -25.96 3.34 -22.31
C PHE A 225 -24.53 3.08 -22.80
N ALA A 226 -24.12 3.75 -23.87
CA ALA A 226 -22.74 3.77 -24.30
C ALA A 226 -21.89 4.53 -23.26
N PRO A 227 -20.67 4.06 -22.96
CA PRO A 227 -19.77 4.74 -22.03
C PRO A 227 -19.33 6.10 -22.59
N TYR A 228 -18.93 7.01 -21.70
CA TYR A 228 -18.41 8.33 -22.08
C TYR A 228 -17.28 8.22 -23.12
N ASP A 229 -17.43 8.90 -24.25
CA ASP A 229 -16.38 8.98 -25.27
C ASP A 229 -15.35 10.04 -24.89
N GLN A 230 -14.20 9.59 -24.40
CA GLN A 230 -13.04 10.45 -24.10
C GLN A 230 -12.36 11.04 -25.36
N GLY A 231 -12.89 10.77 -26.55
CA GLY A 231 -12.41 11.28 -27.82
C GLY A 231 -11.00 10.77 -28.18
N PRO A 232 -10.30 11.45 -29.10
CA PRO A 232 -9.00 11.02 -29.61
C PRO A 232 -7.92 10.91 -28.53
N ILE A 233 -8.01 11.73 -27.48
CA ILE A 233 -7.05 11.76 -26.37
C ILE A 233 -7.22 10.51 -25.50
N GLY A 234 -8.45 10.11 -25.18
CA GLY A 234 -8.70 8.87 -24.43
C GLY A 234 -8.32 7.62 -25.22
N ALA A 235 -8.57 7.60 -26.54
CA ALA A 235 -8.11 6.52 -27.40
C ALA A 235 -6.57 6.40 -27.39
N ALA A 236 -5.85 7.52 -27.49
CA ALA A 236 -4.39 7.55 -27.40
C ALA A 236 -3.88 7.03 -26.03
N ALA A 237 -4.55 7.42 -24.93
CA ALA A 237 -4.25 6.91 -23.60
C ALA A 237 -4.38 5.38 -23.53
N ARG A 238 -5.46 4.81 -24.09
CA ARG A 238 -5.71 3.36 -24.12
C ARG A 238 -4.64 2.60 -24.90
N TYR A 239 -4.21 3.09 -26.06
CA TYR A 239 -3.15 2.46 -26.84
C TYR A 239 -1.76 2.63 -26.20
N SER A 240 -1.51 3.75 -25.51
CA SER A 240 -0.25 3.97 -24.78
C SER A 240 -0.02 2.93 -23.68
N MET A 241 -1.09 2.47 -23.01
CA MET A 241 -1.02 1.41 -22.01
C MET A 241 -0.58 0.06 -22.61
N ILE A 242 -1.16 -0.32 -23.75
CA ILE A 242 -0.77 -1.55 -24.46
C ILE A 242 0.71 -1.43 -24.89
N GLY A 243 1.11 -0.27 -25.39
CA GLY A 243 2.50 0.02 -25.74
C GLY A 243 3.46 -0.12 -24.54
N ALA A 244 3.09 0.41 -23.38
CA ALA A 244 3.87 0.31 -22.15
C ALA A 244 4.00 -1.15 -21.67
N MET A 245 2.91 -1.93 -21.74
CA MET A 245 2.91 -3.34 -21.37
C MET A 245 3.81 -4.17 -22.28
N LEU A 246 3.73 -3.96 -23.59
CA LEU A 246 4.62 -4.63 -24.55
C LEU A 246 6.08 -4.23 -24.35
N ALA A 247 6.36 -2.95 -24.03
CA ALA A 247 7.69 -2.49 -23.70
C ALA A 247 8.24 -3.18 -22.43
N ALA A 248 7.43 -3.27 -21.36
CA ALA A 248 7.79 -3.94 -20.11
C ALA A 248 8.09 -5.43 -20.31
N LEU A 249 7.25 -6.14 -21.07
CA LEU A 249 7.49 -7.54 -21.45
C LEU A 249 8.78 -7.68 -22.29
N GLY A 250 9.04 -6.73 -23.19
CA GLY A 250 10.29 -6.65 -23.94
C GLY A 250 11.51 -6.51 -23.03
N VAL A 251 11.46 -5.64 -22.02
CA VAL A 251 12.55 -5.48 -21.03
C VAL A 251 12.79 -6.78 -20.28
N LEU A 252 11.71 -7.41 -19.80
CA LEU A 252 11.79 -8.66 -19.06
C LEU A 252 12.44 -9.76 -19.93
N GLY A 253 12.07 -9.85 -21.21
CA GLY A 253 12.69 -10.76 -22.18
C GLY A 253 14.18 -10.51 -22.36
N VAL A 254 14.60 -9.24 -22.48
CA VAL A 254 16.02 -8.85 -22.59
C VAL A 254 16.81 -9.20 -21.33
N VAL A 255 16.29 -8.87 -20.14
CA VAL A 255 16.94 -9.18 -18.86
C VAL A 255 17.07 -10.69 -18.66
N THR A 256 16.02 -11.44 -18.96
CA THR A 256 16.02 -12.91 -18.89
C THR A 256 17.05 -13.50 -19.85
N ARG A 257 17.14 -12.98 -21.08
CA ARG A 257 18.16 -13.38 -22.05
C ARG A 257 19.57 -13.09 -21.55
N ILE A 258 19.84 -11.90 -21.00
CA ILE A 258 21.15 -11.54 -20.43
C ILE A 258 21.52 -12.48 -19.27
N ARG A 259 20.58 -12.80 -18.38
CA ARG A 259 20.78 -13.78 -17.29
C ARG A 259 21.12 -15.17 -17.85
N MET A 260 20.44 -15.60 -18.90
CA MET A 260 20.66 -16.92 -19.50
C MET A 260 21.92 -17.03 -20.35
N THR A 261 22.49 -15.93 -20.85
CA THR A 261 23.70 -15.97 -21.70
C THR A 261 24.95 -15.52 -20.96
N ILE A 262 24.91 -14.33 -20.34
CA ILE A 262 26.06 -13.68 -19.72
C ILE A 262 26.08 -13.93 -18.20
N GLY A 263 24.91 -14.03 -17.58
CA GLY A 263 24.76 -14.27 -16.13
C GLY A 263 24.91 -15.72 -15.69
N ARG A 264 25.15 -16.67 -16.60
CA ARG A 264 25.35 -18.07 -16.24
C ARG A 264 26.67 -18.23 -15.52
N SER A 265 26.58 -18.76 -14.30
CA SER A 265 27.75 -19.17 -13.54
C SER A 265 28.46 -20.34 -14.22
N ALA A 266 29.74 -20.55 -13.92
CA ALA A 266 30.50 -21.70 -14.40
C ALA A 266 29.72 -23.01 -14.19
N PRO A 267 29.69 -23.91 -15.21
CA PRO A 267 28.96 -25.17 -15.14
C PRO A 267 29.54 -26.08 -14.05
N ARG A 268 28.71 -26.99 -13.54
CA ARG A 268 29.16 -28.02 -12.60
C ARG A 268 29.91 -29.12 -13.35
N ASN A 269 31.01 -29.58 -12.78
CA ASN A 269 31.78 -30.72 -13.31
C ASN A 269 31.27 -32.04 -12.69
N GLY A 270 29.99 -32.35 -12.90
CA GLY A 270 29.34 -33.57 -12.38
C GLY A 270 28.41 -33.35 -11.17
N PRO A 271 27.87 -34.45 -10.58
CA PRO A 271 27.01 -34.38 -9.41
C PRO A 271 27.79 -33.90 -8.17
N VAL A 272 27.12 -33.14 -7.30
CA VAL A 272 27.72 -32.61 -6.06
C VAL A 272 28.12 -33.77 -5.14
N SER A 273 29.42 -33.94 -4.89
CA SER A 273 29.95 -34.93 -3.95
C SER A 273 29.61 -34.56 -2.51
N LEU A 274 29.36 -35.56 -1.67
CA LEU A 274 29.12 -35.35 -0.24
C LEU A 274 30.40 -34.89 0.44
N GLN A 275 30.32 -33.85 1.28
CA GLN A 275 31.45 -33.31 2.02
C GLN A 275 31.15 -33.35 3.51
N TYR A 276 32.08 -33.85 4.34
CA TYR A 276 31.94 -33.90 5.80
C TYR A 276 32.80 -32.87 6.52
N ALA A 277 33.80 -32.29 5.84
CA ALA A 277 34.70 -31.30 6.40
C ALA A 277 34.38 -29.90 5.87
N PRO A 278 34.48 -28.86 6.72
CA PRO A 278 34.48 -27.46 6.29
C PRO A 278 35.52 -27.17 5.19
N PRO A 279 35.25 -26.22 4.27
CA PRO A 279 36.24 -25.77 3.30
C PRO A 279 37.47 -25.19 4.01
N GLN A 280 38.67 -25.59 3.57
CA GLN A 280 39.91 -25.13 4.19
C GLN A 280 40.26 -23.70 3.76
N GLY A 281 40.81 -22.90 4.69
CA GLY A 281 41.37 -21.58 4.40
C GLY A 281 40.34 -20.48 4.11
N LEU A 282 39.06 -20.70 4.44
CA LEU A 282 38.00 -19.70 4.34
C LEU A 282 37.23 -19.63 5.66
N SER A 283 36.97 -18.41 6.14
CA SER A 283 35.98 -18.18 7.20
C SER A 283 34.56 -18.51 6.72
N ILE A 284 33.63 -18.69 7.67
CA ILE A 284 32.22 -18.89 7.36
C ILE A 284 31.63 -17.66 6.65
N ILE A 285 32.04 -16.46 7.05
CA ILE A 285 31.60 -15.21 6.42
C ILE A 285 32.07 -15.12 4.97
N GLU A 286 33.32 -15.49 4.68
CA GLU A 286 33.84 -15.56 3.30
C GLU A 286 33.09 -16.61 2.47
N ALA A 287 32.92 -17.81 3.02
CA ALA A 287 32.18 -18.89 2.36
C ALA A 287 30.73 -18.48 2.05
N ALA A 288 30.05 -17.83 3.00
CA ALA A 288 28.71 -17.26 2.86
C ALA A 288 28.65 -16.16 1.78
N GLY A 289 29.66 -15.27 1.76
CA GLY A 289 29.81 -14.24 0.74
C GLY A 289 29.97 -14.80 -0.67
N ILE A 290 30.72 -15.90 -0.82
CA ILE A 290 30.89 -16.62 -2.10
C ILE A 290 29.58 -17.32 -2.51
N GLN A 291 28.87 -17.97 -1.59
CA GLN A 291 27.60 -18.64 -1.85
C GLN A 291 26.47 -17.65 -2.17
N GLY A 292 26.50 -16.46 -1.57
CA GLY A 292 25.56 -15.35 -1.78
C GLY A 292 24.52 -15.18 -0.68
N SER A 293 24.35 -16.18 0.20
CA SER A 293 23.48 -16.11 1.37
C SER A 293 24.31 -15.76 2.62
N VAL A 294 24.01 -14.63 3.26
CA VAL A 294 24.73 -14.15 4.45
C VAL A 294 23.86 -14.02 5.70
N ALA A 295 22.56 -14.32 5.60
CA ALA A 295 21.59 -14.08 6.68
C ALA A 295 22.00 -14.74 8.01
N ASN A 296 22.60 -15.94 7.93
CA ASN A 296 23.04 -16.70 9.10
C ASN A 296 24.58 -16.71 9.28
N ALA A 297 25.32 -15.90 8.51
CA ALA A 297 26.78 -15.98 8.48
C ALA A 297 27.44 -15.52 9.78
N ILE A 298 26.92 -14.45 10.40
CA ILE A 298 27.44 -13.90 11.66
C ILE A 298 27.22 -14.85 12.85
N PRO A 299 25.99 -15.33 13.14
CA PRO A 299 25.79 -16.27 14.24
C PRO A 299 26.56 -17.59 14.02
N ALA A 300 26.65 -18.06 12.77
CA ALA A 300 27.48 -19.22 12.43
C ALA A 300 28.98 -18.96 12.69
N GLN A 301 29.50 -17.80 12.32
CA GLN A 301 30.91 -17.44 12.54
C GLN A 301 31.25 -17.30 14.03
N ILE A 302 30.35 -16.71 14.83
CA ILE A 302 30.53 -16.61 16.28
C ILE A 302 30.55 -18.00 16.90
N LEU A 303 29.66 -18.89 16.46
CA LEU A 303 29.63 -20.28 16.94
C LEU A 303 30.89 -21.06 16.53
N ASP A 304 31.42 -20.85 15.33
CA ASP A 304 32.68 -21.45 14.88
C ASP A 304 33.88 -20.95 15.69
N LEU A 305 33.92 -19.66 16.03
CA LEU A 305 34.92 -19.12 16.95
C LEU A 305 34.77 -19.72 18.36
N ALA A 306 33.54 -19.98 18.80
CA ALA A 306 33.29 -20.61 20.10
C ALA A 306 33.77 -22.07 20.13
N VAL A 307 33.42 -22.86 19.10
CA VAL A 307 33.89 -24.24 18.93
C VAL A 307 35.40 -24.32 18.78
N ARG A 308 36.05 -23.32 18.19
CA ARG A 308 37.53 -23.25 18.12
C ARG A 308 38.19 -22.66 19.38
N GLY A 309 37.42 -22.25 20.39
CA GLY A 309 37.91 -21.78 21.68
C GLY A 309 38.33 -20.30 21.74
N PHE A 310 38.08 -19.52 20.69
CA PHE A 310 38.41 -18.08 20.65
C PHE A 310 37.44 -17.22 21.46
N VAL A 311 36.19 -17.65 21.55
CA VAL A 311 35.14 -17.00 22.33
C VAL A 311 34.35 -18.03 23.14
N ARG A 312 33.57 -17.56 24.11
CA ARG A 312 32.63 -18.39 24.86
C ARG A 312 31.25 -17.74 24.84
N ILE A 313 30.22 -18.54 24.60
CA ILE A 313 28.82 -18.08 24.65
C ILE A 313 28.34 -18.22 26.09
N VAL A 314 27.86 -17.13 26.68
CA VAL A 314 27.42 -17.06 28.07
C VAL A 314 25.93 -16.70 28.09
N GLU A 315 25.11 -17.51 28.76
CA GLU A 315 23.71 -17.21 29.00
C GLU A 315 23.58 -16.24 30.20
N GLU A 316 22.91 -15.09 30.02
CA GLU A 316 22.67 -14.13 31.11
C GLU A 316 21.31 -14.37 31.79
N GLU A 317 21.22 -14.03 33.08
CA GLU A 317 19.99 -14.17 33.86
C GLU A 317 18.85 -13.27 33.34
N LYS A 318 17.61 -13.79 33.40
CA LYS A 318 16.40 -13.03 33.03
C LYS A 318 16.23 -11.82 33.96
N LYS A 319 16.13 -10.61 33.38
CA LYS A 319 15.76 -9.39 34.13
C LYS A 319 14.25 -9.27 34.44
N SER A 320 13.36 -10.06 33.81
CA SER A 320 11.90 -9.99 34.02
C SER A 320 11.16 -11.27 33.59
N ALA A 321 10.05 -11.59 34.28
CA ALA A 321 9.18 -12.73 33.99
C ALA A 321 8.25 -12.55 32.78
N PHE A 322 8.14 -11.33 32.23
CA PHE A 322 7.20 -10.98 31.15
C PHE A 322 7.86 -10.82 29.77
N THR A 323 9.19 -10.95 29.67
CA THR A 323 9.96 -10.84 28.42
C THR A 323 10.69 -12.16 28.14
N SER A 324 10.42 -12.77 26.99
CA SER A 324 10.77 -14.16 26.68
C SER A 324 12.17 -14.39 26.08
N SER A 325 13.13 -13.48 26.22
CA SER A 325 14.47 -13.71 25.68
C SER A 325 15.50 -13.87 26.80
N ASN A 326 16.04 -15.09 26.94
CA ASN A 326 17.34 -15.30 27.58
C ASN A 326 18.36 -14.51 26.75
N LYS A 327 19.08 -13.56 27.37
CA LYS A 327 19.96 -12.64 26.64
C LYS A 327 21.36 -13.23 26.65
N TYR A 328 21.86 -13.66 25.50
CA TYR A 328 23.21 -14.21 25.38
C TYR A 328 24.26 -13.09 25.36
N SER A 329 25.41 -13.35 25.97
CA SER A 329 26.63 -12.56 25.79
C SER A 329 27.74 -13.42 25.22
N VAL A 330 28.72 -12.78 24.58
CA VAL A 330 29.95 -13.43 24.11
C VAL A 330 31.10 -12.91 24.95
N GLU A 331 31.95 -13.82 25.41
CA GLU A 331 33.18 -13.53 26.13
C GLU A 331 34.39 -13.85 25.26
N LEU A 332 35.33 -12.91 25.13
CA LEU A 332 36.57 -13.11 24.39
C LEU A 332 37.56 -13.95 25.21
N VAL A 333 38.10 -15.02 24.63
CA VAL A 333 39.11 -15.88 25.29
C VAL A 333 40.52 -15.51 24.84
N HIS A 334 40.79 -15.53 23.53
CA HIS A 334 42.07 -15.13 22.93
C HIS A 334 41.91 -14.70 21.48
N THR A 335 42.93 -14.05 20.90
CA THR A 335 42.90 -13.56 19.50
C THR A 335 43.98 -14.17 18.58
N ASP A 336 44.79 -15.10 19.09
CA ASP A 336 45.94 -15.63 18.37
C ASP A 336 45.54 -16.61 17.26
N GLY A 337 45.89 -16.29 16.00
CA GLY A 337 45.61 -17.15 14.85
C GLY A 337 44.27 -16.91 14.15
N LEU A 338 43.59 -15.80 14.46
CA LEU A 338 42.39 -15.35 13.73
C LEU A 338 42.75 -14.92 12.30
N ASN A 339 41.90 -15.27 11.33
CA ASN A 339 42.01 -14.71 9.98
C ASN A 339 41.50 -13.26 9.93
N PRO A 340 41.74 -12.51 8.83
CA PRO A 340 41.36 -11.09 8.76
C PRO A 340 39.87 -10.82 8.98
N TYR A 341 38.97 -11.71 8.52
CA TYR A 341 37.53 -11.58 8.70
C TYR A 341 37.08 -11.82 10.13
N GLU A 342 37.65 -12.83 10.77
CA GLU A 342 37.42 -13.14 12.17
C GLU A 342 37.96 -12.05 13.08
N ARG A 343 39.12 -11.47 12.73
CA ARG A 343 39.69 -10.35 13.45
C ARG A 343 38.78 -9.13 13.40
N GLN A 344 38.25 -8.77 12.23
CA GLN A 344 37.29 -7.68 12.09
C GLN A 344 36.00 -7.93 12.88
N LEU A 345 35.50 -9.17 12.89
CA LEU A 345 34.34 -9.55 13.69
C LEU A 345 34.60 -9.39 15.20
N ILE A 346 35.77 -9.83 15.68
CA ILE A 346 36.17 -9.71 17.08
C ILE A 346 36.39 -8.25 17.48
N ASP A 347 37.06 -7.46 16.64
CA ASP A 347 37.31 -6.04 16.92
C ASP A 347 35.98 -5.24 16.99
N ALA A 348 34.95 -5.67 16.25
CA ALA A 348 33.61 -5.07 16.34
C ALA A 348 32.96 -5.31 17.71
N PHE A 349 32.96 -6.54 18.21
CA PHE A 349 32.38 -6.87 19.51
C PHE A 349 33.27 -6.48 20.69
N PHE A 350 34.59 -6.44 20.50
CA PHE A 350 35.59 -6.24 21.55
C PHE A 350 36.68 -5.23 21.11
N PRO A 351 36.37 -3.93 21.04
CA PRO A 351 37.33 -2.92 20.59
C PRO A 351 38.63 -2.85 21.41
N SER A 352 38.55 -3.24 22.69
CA SER A 352 39.70 -3.27 23.60
C SER A 352 40.62 -4.48 23.41
N GLY A 353 40.15 -5.55 22.75
CA GLY A 353 40.90 -6.79 22.52
C GLY A 353 41.33 -7.54 23.79
N LEU A 354 40.78 -7.20 24.96
CA LEU A 354 41.16 -7.79 26.23
C LEU A 354 40.46 -9.15 26.45
N ALA A 355 41.24 -10.18 26.77
CA ALA A 355 40.69 -11.47 27.19
C ALA A 355 39.80 -11.29 28.43
N GLY A 356 38.63 -11.92 28.42
CA GLY A 356 37.58 -11.79 29.43
C GLY A 356 36.59 -10.64 29.20
N ALA A 357 36.78 -9.80 28.17
CA ALA A 357 35.78 -8.81 27.79
C ALA A 357 34.48 -9.49 27.35
N ARG A 358 33.33 -8.91 27.72
CA ARG A 358 32.00 -9.43 27.39
C ARG A 358 31.17 -8.43 26.60
N HIS A 359 30.45 -8.92 25.60
CA HIS A 359 29.49 -8.14 24.83
C HIS A 359 28.12 -8.81 24.87
N ASN A 360 27.07 -8.07 25.24
CA ASN A 360 25.70 -8.59 25.34
C ASN A 360 24.92 -8.30 24.05
N PHE A 361 24.36 -9.32 23.41
CA PHE A 361 23.61 -9.14 22.15
C PHE A 361 22.31 -8.35 22.30
N ALA A 362 21.81 -8.19 23.53
CA ALA A 362 20.63 -7.37 23.79
C ALA A 362 20.94 -5.87 23.85
N ASP A 363 22.22 -5.50 23.90
CA ASP A 363 22.62 -4.11 23.84
C ASP A 363 22.47 -3.64 22.39
N LYS A 364 21.64 -2.62 22.19
CA LYS A 364 21.44 -2.01 20.88
C LYS A 364 22.63 -1.11 20.57
N ASP A 365 23.70 -1.71 20.10
CA ASP A 365 24.90 -1.01 19.65
C ASP A 365 24.82 -0.77 18.13
N SER A 366 24.57 0.49 17.75
CA SER A 366 24.49 0.90 16.35
C SER A 366 25.81 0.73 15.61
N ASP A 367 26.93 0.91 16.31
CA ASP A 367 28.27 0.88 15.72
C ASP A 367 28.66 -0.56 15.42
N VAL A 368 28.39 -1.49 16.34
CA VAL A 368 28.53 -2.94 16.11
C VAL A 368 27.62 -3.37 14.96
N THR A 369 26.37 -2.93 14.94
CA THR A 369 25.42 -3.27 13.86
C THR A 369 25.93 -2.80 12.50
N GLN A 370 26.43 -1.56 12.41
CA GLN A 370 27.00 -1.01 11.19
C GLN A 370 28.25 -1.78 10.74
N GLN A 371 29.18 -2.07 11.65
CA GLN A 371 30.40 -2.82 11.34
C GLN A 371 30.10 -4.26 10.86
N LEU A 372 29.07 -4.92 11.42
CA LEU A 372 28.62 -6.22 10.96
C LEU A 372 28.03 -6.17 9.54
N GLN A 373 27.25 -5.12 9.21
CA GLN A 373 26.74 -4.90 7.85
C GLN A 373 27.88 -4.63 6.86
N GLU A 374 28.86 -3.82 7.26
CA GLU A 374 30.06 -3.54 6.48
C GLU A 374 30.85 -4.82 6.21
N LEU A 375 31.09 -5.66 7.22
CA LEU A 375 31.79 -6.95 7.10
C LEU A 375 31.10 -7.89 6.11
N GLN A 376 29.77 -8.03 6.18
CA GLN A 376 29.00 -8.81 5.21
C GLN A 376 29.11 -8.26 3.78
N SER A 377 29.14 -6.92 3.65
CA SER A 377 29.30 -6.26 2.34
C SER A 377 30.69 -6.49 1.75
N THR A 378 31.73 -6.47 2.60
CA THR A 378 33.13 -6.69 2.23
C THR A 378 33.35 -8.13 1.76
N ALA A 379 32.83 -9.12 2.48
CA ALA A 379 32.92 -10.53 2.07
C ALA A 379 32.34 -10.78 0.66
N ARG A 380 31.24 -10.11 0.31
CA ARG A 380 30.65 -10.17 -1.04
C ARG A 380 31.48 -9.44 -2.11
N LYS A 381 32.18 -8.36 -1.75
CA LYS A 381 33.08 -7.61 -2.66
C LYS A 381 34.37 -8.41 -2.88
N ASP A 382 34.94 -8.97 -1.84
CA ASP A 382 36.16 -9.78 -1.89
C ASP A 382 35.95 -11.08 -2.66
N ALA A 383 34.75 -11.66 -2.63
CA ALA A 383 34.42 -12.78 -3.51
C ALA A 383 34.63 -12.43 -5.01
N ILE A 384 34.45 -11.16 -5.39
CA ILE A 384 34.75 -10.68 -6.76
C ILE A 384 36.25 -10.42 -6.90
N GLN A 385 36.86 -9.71 -5.96
CA GLN A 385 38.29 -9.32 -6.01
C GLN A 385 39.22 -10.54 -6.02
N HIS A 386 38.93 -11.55 -5.21
CA HIS A 386 39.67 -12.82 -5.14
C HIS A 386 39.30 -13.81 -6.26
N GLY A 387 38.46 -13.39 -7.22
CA GLY A 387 38.16 -14.15 -8.44
C GLY A 387 37.23 -15.34 -8.22
N TYR A 388 36.43 -15.39 -7.15
CA TYR A 388 35.37 -16.39 -6.97
C TYR A 388 34.10 -16.04 -7.76
N ARG A 389 33.86 -14.75 -8.05
CA ARG A 389 32.74 -14.28 -8.88
C ARG A 389 33.21 -13.24 -9.90
N ASN A 390 32.59 -13.24 -11.08
CA ASN A 390 32.81 -12.20 -12.08
C ASN A 390 31.82 -11.05 -11.88
N ARG A 391 32.29 -9.81 -12.11
CA ARG A 391 31.40 -8.64 -12.18
C ARG A 391 30.92 -8.46 -13.61
N VAL A 392 29.64 -8.73 -13.85
CA VAL A 392 29.00 -8.34 -15.11
C VAL A 392 28.55 -6.90 -14.97
N LYS A 393 29.07 -6.00 -15.82
CA LYS A 393 28.50 -4.65 -15.94
C LYS A 393 27.23 -4.78 -16.76
N ALA A 394 26.06 -4.65 -16.13
CA ALA A 394 24.82 -4.49 -16.88
C ALA A 394 24.96 -3.28 -17.81
N GLY A 395 24.65 -3.45 -19.09
CA GLY A 395 24.73 -2.36 -20.06
C GLY A 395 23.73 -1.27 -19.68
N TRP A 396 24.15 -0.01 -19.68
CA TRP A 396 23.31 1.16 -19.37
C TRP A 396 21.96 1.17 -20.11
N LYS A 397 21.91 0.54 -21.29
CA LYS A 397 20.69 0.34 -22.08
C LYS A 397 19.57 -0.39 -21.32
N VAL A 398 19.89 -1.35 -20.45
CA VAL A 398 18.87 -2.05 -19.64
C VAL A 398 18.19 -1.10 -18.65
N PHE A 399 18.98 -0.24 -18.01
CA PHE A 399 18.48 0.79 -17.11
C PHE A 399 17.70 1.89 -17.85
N ALA A 400 18.18 2.30 -19.03
CA ALA A 400 17.49 3.29 -19.85
C ALA A 400 16.11 2.79 -20.32
N ILE A 401 15.99 1.51 -20.72
CA ILE A 401 14.71 0.95 -21.16
C ILE A 401 13.77 0.73 -19.97
N ALA A 402 14.27 0.27 -18.81
CA ALA A 402 13.45 0.14 -17.60
C ALA A 402 12.96 1.51 -17.09
N GLY A 403 13.82 2.54 -17.13
CA GLY A 403 13.43 3.91 -16.80
C GLY A 403 12.39 4.47 -17.78
N ALA A 404 12.56 4.23 -19.08
CA ALA A 404 11.57 4.63 -20.08
C ALA A 404 10.20 3.96 -19.86
N ALA A 405 10.17 2.67 -19.50
CA ALA A 405 8.93 1.97 -19.18
C ALA A 405 8.22 2.56 -17.95
N ILE A 406 8.97 2.96 -16.91
CA ILE A 406 8.42 3.64 -15.73
C ILE A 406 7.86 5.02 -16.09
N VAL A 407 8.57 5.80 -16.91
CA VAL A 407 8.12 7.13 -17.34
C VAL A 407 6.84 7.04 -18.18
N VAL A 408 6.78 6.11 -19.13
CA VAL A 408 5.57 5.91 -19.95
C VAL A 408 4.39 5.44 -19.10
N SER A 409 4.62 4.56 -18.11
CA SER A 409 3.59 4.12 -17.17
C SER A 409 3.08 5.26 -16.27
N GLY A 410 3.98 6.13 -15.81
CA GLY A 410 3.62 7.32 -15.03
C GLY A 410 2.82 8.36 -15.85
N ILE A 411 3.20 8.57 -17.11
CA ILE A 411 2.44 9.45 -18.03
C ILE A 411 1.04 8.87 -18.29
N ALA A 412 0.93 7.56 -18.50
CA ALA A 412 -0.38 6.91 -18.64
C ALA A 412 -1.23 7.10 -17.37
N ALA A 413 -0.67 6.89 -16.18
CA ALA A 413 -1.38 7.08 -14.90
C ALA A 413 -1.90 8.50 -14.70
N ILE A 414 -1.13 9.52 -15.09
CA ILE A 414 -1.56 10.94 -15.02
C ILE A 414 -2.71 11.22 -15.98
N ILE A 415 -2.66 10.66 -17.20
CA ILE A 415 -3.73 10.86 -18.20
C ILE A 415 -5.02 10.11 -17.79
N LEU A 416 -4.91 9.05 -17.00
CA LEU A 416 -6.02 8.19 -16.57
C LEU A 416 -6.58 8.53 -15.19
N GLY A 417 -5.96 9.45 -14.46
CA GLY A 417 -6.20 9.73 -13.04
C GLY A 417 -7.52 10.42 -12.69
N ASN A 418 -8.56 10.28 -13.50
CA ASN A 418 -9.87 10.89 -13.23
C ASN A 418 -11.05 9.91 -13.38
N GLN A 419 -10.85 8.60 -13.19
CA GLN A 419 -11.91 7.58 -13.37
C GLN A 419 -11.75 6.41 -12.36
N PRO A 420 -12.83 5.91 -11.74
CA PRO A 420 -12.76 4.75 -10.85
C PRO A 420 -12.66 3.46 -11.67
N ALA A 421 -11.45 2.89 -11.82
CA ALA A 421 -11.28 1.59 -12.46
C ALA A 421 -10.23 0.73 -11.73
N ASP A 422 -10.72 -0.17 -10.89
CA ASP A 422 -9.94 -1.10 -10.02
C ASP A 422 -8.93 -1.97 -10.79
N TRP A 423 -9.23 -2.39 -12.02
CA TRP A 423 -8.31 -3.23 -12.79
C TRP A 423 -7.13 -2.46 -13.37
N ARG A 424 -7.29 -1.14 -13.62
CA ARG A 424 -6.26 -0.29 -14.25
C ARG A 424 -5.12 0.00 -13.28
N TYR A 425 -5.44 0.23 -12.00
CA TYR A 425 -4.45 0.30 -10.92
C TYR A 425 -3.70 -1.03 -10.74
N GLY A 426 -4.40 -2.16 -10.87
CA GLY A 426 -3.77 -3.48 -10.89
C GLY A 426 -2.75 -3.63 -12.03
N LEU A 427 -3.06 -3.07 -13.21
CA LEU A 427 -2.18 -3.12 -14.38
C LEU A 427 -0.95 -2.19 -14.23
N LEU A 428 -1.14 -0.99 -13.67
CA LEU A 428 -0.04 -0.09 -13.29
C LEU A 428 0.88 -0.75 -12.24
N ALA A 429 0.30 -1.32 -11.19
CA ALA A 429 1.05 -2.06 -10.18
C ALA A 429 1.81 -3.24 -10.80
N ALA A 430 1.18 -4.01 -11.71
CA ALA A 430 1.83 -5.11 -12.39
C ALA A 430 3.01 -4.66 -13.27
N THR A 431 2.87 -3.57 -14.03
CA THR A 431 3.96 -3.04 -14.87
C THR A 431 5.10 -2.46 -14.02
N PHE A 432 4.78 -1.77 -12.93
CA PHE A 432 5.75 -1.26 -11.97
C PHE A 432 6.52 -2.40 -11.29
N VAL A 433 5.81 -3.43 -10.81
CA VAL A 433 6.41 -4.63 -10.21
C VAL A 433 7.28 -5.36 -11.23
N ALA A 434 6.82 -5.52 -12.48
CA ALA A 434 7.61 -6.14 -13.54
C ALA A 434 8.89 -5.34 -13.85
N ALA A 435 8.80 -3.99 -13.92
CA ALA A 435 9.96 -3.12 -14.11
C ALA A 435 10.93 -3.20 -12.92
N LEU A 436 10.42 -3.21 -11.68
CA LEU A 436 11.22 -3.36 -10.47
C LEU A 436 11.92 -4.72 -10.43
N ILE A 437 11.21 -5.81 -10.73
CA ILE A 437 11.78 -7.15 -10.85
C ILE A 437 12.87 -7.16 -11.94
N ALA A 438 12.62 -6.54 -13.09
CA ALA A 438 13.61 -6.46 -14.17
C ALA A 438 14.86 -5.67 -13.76
N ILE A 439 14.72 -4.55 -13.04
CA ILE A 439 15.83 -3.76 -12.48
C ILE A 439 16.60 -4.59 -11.46
N ILE A 440 15.92 -5.18 -10.47
CA ILE A 440 16.55 -6.04 -9.45
C ILE A 440 17.30 -7.20 -10.12
N ALA A 441 16.67 -7.86 -11.09
CA ALA A 441 17.26 -8.98 -11.82
C ALA A 441 18.48 -8.58 -12.67
N ALA A 442 18.53 -7.33 -13.14
CA ALA A 442 19.62 -6.77 -13.94
C ALA A 442 20.80 -6.23 -13.09
N VAL A 443 20.54 -5.69 -11.90
CA VAL A 443 21.57 -5.07 -11.04
C VAL A 443 22.52 -6.10 -10.43
N ASP A 444 22.03 -7.29 -10.08
CA ASP A 444 22.80 -8.26 -9.29
C ASP A 444 23.19 -9.53 -10.07
N ILE A 445 23.80 -9.37 -11.24
CA ILE A 445 24.33 -10.49 -12.02
C ILE A 445 25.81 -10.70 -11.66
N ARG A 446 26.06 -11.66 -10.76
CA ARG A 446 27.42 -12.04 -10.30
C ARG A 446 27.68 -13.54 -10.52
N PRO A 447 27.96 -13.99 -11.76
CA PRO A 447 28.19 -15.39 -12.04
C PRO A 447 29.44 -15.91 -11.31
N LEU A 448 29.36 -17.14 -10.82
CA LEU A 448 30.50 -17.82 -10.19
C LEU A 448 31.55 -18.18 -11.25
N THR A 449 32.82 -17.96 -10.90
CA THR A 449 33.96 -18.48 -11.67
C THR A 449 34.14 -19.99 -11.41
N PRO A 450 34.99 -20.72 -12.15
CA PRO A 450 35.30 -22.11 -11.82
C PRO A 450 35.80 -22.31 -10.38
N ARG A 451 36.59 -21.37 -9.85
CA ARG A 451 37.08 -21.39 -8.46
C ARG A 451 35.93 -21.16 -7.45
N GLY A 452 35.06 -20.19 -7.71
CA GLY A 452 33.86 -19.97 -6.89
C GLY A 452 32.88 -21.13 -6.94
N ARG A 453 32.71 -21.74 -8.12
CA ARG A 453 31.88 -22.93 -8.32
C ARG A 453 32.36 -24.09 -7.44
N ALA A 454 33.66 -24.35 -7.37
CA ALA A 454 34.22 -25.40 -6.52
C ALA A 454 33.88 -25.19 -5.03
N VAL A 455 34.01 -23.96 -4.52
CA VAL A 455 33.65 -23.62 -3.13
C VAL A 455 32.15 -23.81 -2.89
N VAL A 456 31.30 -23.31 -3.80
CA VAL A 456 29.84 -23.46 -3.68
C VAL A 456 29.42 -24.91 -3.77
N ASP A 457 29.99 -25.70 -4.68
CA ASP A 457 29.68 -27.13 -4.78
C ASP A 457 30.17 -27.89 -3.52
N HIS A 458 31.29 -27.49 -2.91
CA HIS A 458 31.72 -28.03 -1.61
C HIS A 458 30.72 -27.71 -0.49
N LEU A 459 30.25 -26.46 -0.42
CA LEU A 459 29.23 -26.04 0.55
C LEU A 459 27.89 -26.73 0.31
N ASP A 460 27.47 -26.92 -0.94
CA ASP A 460 26.27 -27.68 -1.30
C ASP A 460 26.42 -29.16 -0.87
N GLY A 461 27.61 -29.73 -1.03
CA GLY A 461 27.95 -31.07 -0.55
C GLY A 461 27.88 -31.20 0.98
N LEU A 462 28.38 -30.19 1.69
CA LEU A 462 28.32 -30.11 3.15
C LEU A 462 26.89 -29.92 3.64
N LYS A 463 26.11 -29.07 2.98
CA LYS A 463 24.69 -28.86 3.26
C LYS A 463 23.89 -30.16 3.09
N ARG A 464 24.21 -30.97 2.07
CA ARG A 464 23.61 -32.29 1.90
C ARG A 464 23.97 -33.23 3.04
N TYR A 465 25.24 -33.26 3.46
CA TYR A 465 25.70 -34.08 4.58
C TYR A 465 25.00 -33.70 5.89
N VAL A 466 24.93 -32.41 6.21
CA VAL A 466 24.24 -31.91 7.42
C VAL A 466 22.74 -32.18 7.38
N GLY A 467 22.12 -32.14 6.19
CA GLY A 467 20.70 -32.42 6.02
C GLY A 467 20.31 -33.90 6.13
N MET A 468 21.25 -34.84 5.97
CA MET A 468 20.99 -36.29 6.00
C MET A 468 20.72 -36.80 7.43
N ASN A 469 19.98 -37.91 7.56
CA ASN A 469 19.86 -38.62 8.85
C ASN A 469 21.14 -39.42 9.13
N GLU A 470 21.42 -39.79 10.38
CA GLU A 470 22.61 -40.58 10.75
C GLU A 470 22.76 -41.87 9.93
N LYS A 471 21.66 -42.63 9.79
CA LYS A 471 21.63 -43.85 8.99
C LYS A 471 22.03 -43.61 7.53
N ASP A 472 21.55 -42.52 6.94
CA ASP A 472 21.83 -42.16 5.55
C ASP A 472 23.27 -41.66 5.37
N ARG A 473 23.81 -40.95 6.37
CA ARG A 473 25.22 -40.52 6.39
C ARG A 473 26.16 -41.72 6.43
N ILE A 474 25.86 -42.71 7.28
CA ILE A 474 26.64 -43.95 7.37
C ILE A 474 26.55 -44.73 6.06
N ALA A 475 25.36 -44.89 5.49
CA ALA A 475 25.17 -45.55 4.20
C ALA A 475 25.91 -44.84 3.05
N ALA A 476 25.88 -43.51 3.02
CA ALA A 476 26.59 -42.72 2.02
C ALA A 476 28.11 -42.79 2.14
N MET A 477 28.65 -42.91 3.37
CA MET A 477 30.08 -43.13 3.62
C MET A 477 30.56 -44.54 3.24
N GLN A 478 29.64 -45.50 3.12
CA GLN A 478 29.91 -46.88 2.70
C GLN A 478 29.72 -47.09 1.19
N ALA A 479 29.16 -46.13 0.46
CA ALA A 479 28.94 -46.22 -0.98
C ALA A 479 30.27 -46.04 -1.78
N PRO A 480 30.53 -46.86 -2.82
CA PRO A 480 31.72 -46.71 -3.64
C PRO A 480 31.75 -45.37 -4.39
N GLY A 481 32.84 -44.61 -4.27
CA GLY A 481 33.07 -43.37 -5.05
C GLY A 481 32.69 -42.05 -4.36
N THR A 482 32.27 -42.06 -3.09
CA THR A 482 31.98 -40.85 -2.31
C THR A 482 33.08 -40.53 -1.29
N ALA A 483 33.93 -39.52 -1.58
CA ALA A 483 34.99 -38.96 -0.71
C ALA A 483 36.05 -39.97 -0.20
N PRO A 484 37.25 -39.55 0.27
CA PRO A 484 38.19 -40.48 0.90
C PRO A 484 37.54 -41.15 2.12
N THR A 485 37.39 -42.46 2.04
CA THR A 485 36.82 -43.33 3.06
C THR A 485 37.73 -43.37 4.28
N MET A 486 37.30 -42.81 5.41
CA MET A 486 37.86 -43.17 6.70
C MET A 486 37.00 -44.29 7.30
N PRO A 487 37.55 -45.46 7.63
CA PRO A 487 36.78 -46.54 8.24
C PRO A 487 36.22 -46.06 9.59
N MET A 488 34.90 -46.19 9.80
CA MET A 488 34.22 -45.83 11.05
C MET A 488 34.78 -46.55 12.28
N SER A 489 35.46 -47.68 12.09
CA SER A 489 36.18 -48.41 13.15
C SER A 489 37.46 -47.72 13.64
N ALA A 490 37.85 -46.59 13.05
CA ALA A 490 39.00 -45.79 13.46
C ALA A 490 38.60 -44.50 14.22
N PHE A 491 37.30 -44.16 14.29
CA PHE A 491 36.86 -43.03 15.11
C PHE A 491 36.66 -43.49 16.54
N ASN A 492 37.56 -43.08 17.43
CA ASN A 492 37.24 -43.06 18.85
C ASN A 492 35.97 -42.23 19.03
N SER A 493 35.10 -42.66 19.94
CA SER A 493 33.86 -41.99 20.31
C SER A 493 34.00 -40.46 20.37
N ASP A 494 35.09 -39.92 20.92
CA ASP A 494 35.34 -38.47 21.06
C ASP A 494 35.53 -37.72 19.73
N GLN A 495 36.05 -38.40 18.70
CA GLN A 495 36.26 -37.81 17.37
C GLN A 495 34.94 -37.58 16.64
N VAL A 496 33.88 -38.34 16.97
CA VAL A 496 32.52 -38.12 16.44
C VAL A 496 31.93 -36.84 17.02
N VAL A 497 32.07 -36.61 18.33
CA VAL A 497 31.60 -35.37 18.98
C VAL A 497 32.33 -34.16 18.38
N GLN A 498 33.65 -34.24 18.22
CA GLN A 498 34.45 -33.18 17.57
C GLN A 498 34.03 -32.92 16.12
N LEU A 499 33.61 -33.95 15.38
CA LEU A 499 33.10 -33.78 14.00
C LEU A 499 31.77 -33.02 13.99
N TYR A 500 30.86 -33.35 14.91
CA TYR A 500 29.56 -32.68 15.03
C TYR A 500 29.72 -31.23 15.50
N GLU A 501 30.58 -30.99 16.48
CA GLU A 501 30.94 -29.64 16.95
C GLU A 501 31.52 -28.80 15.78
N ARG A 502 32.42 -29.36 14.98
CA ARG A 502 33.02 -28.67 13.82
C ARG A 502 32.07 -28.38 12.67
N THR A 503 30.95 -29.10 12.57
CA THR A 503 29.96 -28.94 11.49
C THR A 503 28.72 -28.15 11.93
N LEU A 504 28.50 -28.01 13.23
CA LEU A 504 27.40 -27.25 13.82
C LEU A 504 27.32 -25.79 13.33
N PRO A 505 28.44 -25.03 13.22
CA PRO A 505 28.40 -23.69 12.63
C PRO A 505 27.84 -23.65 11.20
N TYR A 506 28.16 -24.66 10.39
CA TYR A 506 27.64 -24.75 9.02
C TYR A 506 26.17 -25.18 9.00
N ALA A 507 25.71 -25.96 9.98
CA ALA A 507 24.28 -26.25 10.15
C ALA A 507 23.48 -24.96 10.39
N VAL A 508 24.00 -24.05 11.23
CA VAL A 508 23.42 -22.71 11.45
C VAL A 508 23.47 -21.89 10.15
N LEU A 509 24.61 -21.88 9.44
CA LEU A 509 24.74 -21.17 8.16
C LEU A 509 23.66 -21.61 7.16
N PHE A 510 23.33 -22.90 7.13
CA PHE A 510 22.35 -23.48 6.19
C PHE A 510 20.90 -23.50 6.68
N GLY A 511 20.63 -23.11 7.94
CA GLY A 511 19.29 -23.14 8.54
C GLY A 511 18.81 -24.55 8.88
N GLN A 512 19.72 -25.45 9.23
CA GLN A 512 19.46 -26.86 9.56
C GLN A 512 19.85 -27.20 11.01
N GLU A 513 20.06 -26.19 11.85
CA GLU A 513 20.58 -26.30 13.21
C GLU A 513 19.70 -27.16 14.12
N LYS A 514 18.37 -27.08 14.04
CA LYS A 514 17.47 -27.83 14.93
C LYS A 514 17.75 -29.33 14.92
N LYS A 515 17.96 -29.89 13.73
CA LYS A 515 18.24 -31.31 13.55
C LYS A 515 19.61 -31.68 14.13
N TRP A 516 20.62 -30.85 13.84
CA TRP A 516 21.99 -31.07 14.27
C TRP A 516 22.17 -30.94 15.78
N VAL A 517 21.45 -29.98 16.37
CA VAL A 517 21.41 -29.74 17.83
C VAL A 517 20.78 -30.92 18.54
N ASN A 518 19.72 -31.53 17.99
CA ASN A 518 19.11 -32.71 18.58
C ASN A 518 20.07 -33.92 18.57
N GLU A 519 20.74 -34.19 17.45
CA GLU A 519 21.73 -35.28 17.37
C GLU A 519 22.94 -35.03 18.30
N LEU A 520 23.37 -33.78 18.44
CA LEU A 520 24.46 -33.42 19.35
C LEU A 520 24.04 -33.51 20.83
N SER A 521 22.79 -33.16 21.15
CA SER A 521 22.22 -33.27 22.50
C SER A 521 22.21 -34.72 22.99
N GLU A 522 21.77 -35.65 22.13
CA GLU A 522 21.75 -37.08 22.43
C GLU A 522 23.15 -37.62 22.74
N LYS A 523 24.17 -37.20 21.97
CA LYS A 523 25.57 -37.63 22.18
C LYS A 523 26.22 -37.04 23.43
N TYR A 524 25.85 -35.83 23.84
CA TYR A 524 26.30 -35.26 25.12
C TYR A 524 25.63 -35.95 26.32
N GLU A 525 24.36 -36.33 26.19
CA GLU A 525 23.61 -37.06 27.23
C GLU A 525 24.17 -38.48 27.45
N GLU A 526 24.39 -39.23 26.36
CA GLU A 526 24.97 -40.58 26.40
C GLU A 526 26.31 -40.63 27.16
N ARG A 527 27.05 -39.52 27.18
CA ARG A 527 28.43 -39.46 27.67
C ARG A 527 28.65 -38.61 28.89
N HIS A 528 27.62 -37.92 29.38
CA HIS A 528 27.72 -36.96 30.48
C HIS A 528 28.82 -35.89 30.26
N ILE A 529 28.98 -35.43 29.00
CA ILE A 529 29.95 -34.39 28.62
C ILE A 529 29.20 -33.05 28.47
N VAL A 530 29.80 -31.96 28.94
CA VAL A 530 29.30 -30.60 28.73
C VAL A 530 30.07 -29.90 27.62
N PRO A 531 29.39 -29.11 26.74
CA PRO A 531 30.06 -28.32 25.72
C PRO A 531 30.93 -27.23 26.37
N PHE A 532 32.24 -27.23 26.08
CA PHE A 532 33.17 -26.24 26.66
C PHE A 532 32.95 -24.80 26.15
N TRP A 533 32.32 -24.67 24.97
CA TRP A 533 32.07 -23.41 24.29
C TRP A 533 30.79 -22.69 24.75
N TYR A 534 29.98 -23.35 25.59
CA TYR A 534 28.73 -22.83 26.15
C TYR A 534 28.79 -22.78 27.69
N TYR A 535 28.31 -21.69 28.27
CA TYR A 535 28.16 -21.53 29.73
C TYR A 535 26.75 -21.06 30.07
N GLY A 536 26.00 -21.88 30.81
CA GLY A 536 24.63 -21.60 31.26
C GLY A 536 24.54 -21.39 32.77
N THR A 537 23.49 -20.70 33.22
CA THR A 537 23.21 -20.51 34.67
C THR A 537 22.53 -21.72 35.32
N GLN A 538 22.00 -22.64 34.52
CA GLN A 538 21.33 -23.86 34.98
C GLN A 538 22.24 -25.10 34.78
N PRO A 539 22.06 -26.18 35.57
CA PRO A 539 22.70 -27.47 35.30
C PRO A 539 22.44 -27.92 33.86
N PHE A 540 23.46 -28.47 33.19
CA PHE A 540 23.36 -28.88 31.79
C PHE A 540 22.20 -29.88 31.59
N SER A 541 21.29 -29.53 30.68
CA SER A 541 20.17 -30.36 30.25
C SER A 541 20.03 -30.26 28.74
N THR A 542 19.72 -31.37 28.09
CA THR A 542 19.56 -31.45 26.62
C THR A 542 18.41 -30.58 26.11
N ALA A 543 17.30 -30.51 26.85
CA ALA A 543 16.16 -29.65 26.51
C ALA A 543 16.54 -28.15 26.59
N HIS A 544 17.22 -27.75 27.67
CA HIS A 544 17.68 -26.37 27.85
C HIS A 544 18.76 -26.00 26.83
N PHE A 545 19.65 -26.92 26.48
CA PHE A 545 20.66 -26.72 25.44
C PHE A 545 20.02 -26.46 24.07
N SER A 546 18.99 -27.22 23.69
CA SER A 546 18.29 -27.06 22.40
C SER A 546 17.48 -25.75 22.31
N GLU A 547 16.78 -25.40 23.39
CA GLU A 547 16.08 -24.12 23.53
C GLU A 547 17.07 -22.94 23.48
N SER A 548 18.20 -23.07 24.18
CA SER A 548 19.19 -22.00 24.26
C SER A 548 19.88 -21.73 22.93
N MET A 549 20.23 -22.81 22.22
CA MET A 549 20.79 -22.71 20.87
C MET A 549 19.80 -22.09 19.88
N SER A 550 18.52 -22.44 19.96
CA SER A 550 17.47 -21.85 19.13
C SER A 550 17.30 -20.34 19.41
N GLY A 551 17.36 -19.94 20.68
CA GLY A 551 17.29 -18.53 21.10
C GLY A 551 18.50 -17.71 20.64
N PHE A 552 19.71 -18.29 20.69
CA PHE A 552 20.93 -17.67 20.18
C PHE A 552 20.84 -17.40 18.66
N VAL A 553 20.44 -18.40 17.87
CA VAL A 553 20.30 -18.28 16.40
C VAL A 553 19.24 -17.24 16.00
N SER A 554 18.18 -17.08 16.80
CA SER A 554 17.09 -16.13 16.55
C SER A 554 17.40 -14.68 16.96
N SER A 555 18.54 -14.44 17.62
CA SER A 555 18.88 -13.13 18.17
C SER A 555 19.57 -12.09 17.25
N PRO A 556 19.61 -12.21 15.89
CA PRO A 556 20.05 -11.09 15.04
C PRO A 556 18.96 -10.48 14.11
N GLY A 557 18.50 -9.26 14.44
CA GLY A 557 18.50 -8.06 13.56
C GLY A 557 17.80 -7.97 12.18
N GLY A 558 16.69 -8.66 11.86
CA GLY A 558 15.95 -8.47 10.58
C GLY A 558 14.42 -8.25 10.74
N PRO A 559 13.74 -7.41 9.91
CA PRO A 559 12.34 -7.01 10.11
C PRO A 559 11.31 -7.99 9.50
N SER A 560 10.14 -8.08 10.13
CA SER A 560 8.94 -8.80 9.64
C SER A 560 7.77 -7.82 9.48
N ALA A 561 6.96 -7.94 8.43
CA ALA A 561 5.75 -7.14 8.19
C ALA A 561 4.55 -8.00 7.76
N SER A 562 3.35 -7.55 8.13
CA SER A 562 2.03 -8.13 7.80
C SER A 562 1.06 -7.03 7.33
N SER A 563 0.08 -7.36 6.47
CA SER A 563 -1.00 -6.45 6.08
C SER A 563 -2.28 -7.20 5.67
N GLY A 564 -3.45 -6.57 5.87
CA GLY A 564 -4.76 -6.93 5.30
C GLY A 564 -5.70 -5.71 5.22
N PHE A 565 -6.74 -5.75 4.37
CA PHE A 565 -7.93 -4.87 4.38
C PHE A 565 -9.10 -5.35 3.45
N SER A 566 -10.33 -4.80 3.61
CA SER A 566 -11.64 -5.14 2.96
C SER A 566 -12.53 -3.90 2.58
N SER A 567 -13.69 -4.10 1.88
CA SER A 567 -14.47 -3.22 0.92
C SER A 567 -15.69 -2.35 1.40
N SER A 568 -16.42 -1.65 0.49
CA SER A 568 -17.49 -0.60 0.68
C SER A 568 -18.82 -0.71 -0.17
N GLY A 569 -19.88 0.08 0.16
CA GLY A 569 -21.20 0.29 -0.54
C GLY A 569 -21.84 1.70 -0.33
N GLY A 570 -22.87 2.14 -1.11
CA GLY A 570 -23.30 3.56 -1.35
C GLY A 570 -24.25 4.31 -0.37
N PHE A 571 -24.34 5.67 -0.48
CA PHE A 571 -24.84 6.66 0.52
C PHE A 571 -25.49 7.96 -0.08
N SER A 572 -25.94 8.96 0.70
CA SER A 572 -26.53 10.24 0.21
C SER A 572 -25.48 11.25 -0.24
N GLY A 573 -25.71 11.99 -1.34
CA GLY A 573 -24.77 13.01 -1.83
C GLY A 573 -23.61 12.46 -2.66
N GLY A 574 -23.63 11.17 -3.00
CA GLY A 574 -22.65 10.53 -3.89
C GLY A 574 -23.02 10.54 -5.38
N GLY A 575 -24.24 10.97 -5.74
CA GLY A 575 -24.74 11.00 -7.11
C GLY A 575 -24.29 12.24 -7.91
N GLY A 576 -24.66 12.30 -9.19
CA GLY A 576 -24.15 13.33 -10.13
C GLY A 576 -24.89 14.65 -10.19
N GLY A 577 -26.15 14.68 -9.76
CA GLY A 577 -26.97 15.89 -9.73
C GLY A 577 -26.79 16.73 -8.47
N GLY A 578 -27.61 17.78 -8.34
CA GLY A 578 -27.79 18.57 -7.11
C GLY A 578 -26.50 19.11 -6.49
N GLY A 579 -26.15 20.36 -6.84
CA GLY A 579 -25.12 21.14 -6.14
C GLY A 579 -25.74 21.90 -4.96
N GLY A 580 -26.13 23.14 -5.21
CA GLY A 580 -26.74 24.02 -4.22
C GLY A 580 -27.36 25.27 -4.81
N GLY A 581 -27.33 26.33 -4.02
CA GLY A 581 -27.83 27.63 -4.39
C GLY A 581 -27.96 28.54 -3.18
N GLY A 582 -28.67 29.63 -3.36
CA GLY A 582 -28.88 30.64 -2.34
C GLY A 582 -29.67 31.81 -2.88
N GLY A 583 -29.59 32.94 -2.20
CA GLY A 583 -30.22 34.17 -2.62
C GLY A 583 -29.21 35.17 -3.17
N ARG A 584 -29.59 35.89 -4.23
CA ARG A 584 -28.80 37.00 -4.78
C ARG A 584 -29.20 38.34 -4.16
#